data_AF-A0A930Y7R4-F1
#
_entry.id   AF-A0A930Y7R4-F1
#
_cell.length_a   1.000
_cell.length_b   1.000
_cell.length_c   1.000
_cell.angle_alpha   90.00
_cell.angle_beta   90.00
_cell.angle_gamma   90.00
#
_symmetry.space_group_name_H-M   'P 1'
#
loop_
_entity.id
_entity.type
_entity.pdbx_description
1 polymer ?
#
loop_
_entity_poly.entity_id
_entity_poly.type
_entity_poly.pdbx_seq_one_letter_code
_entity_poly.pdbx_strand_id
1 'polypeptide(L)'
;MPDPTLAFEAERPRLTRLAARVLGDPAEAEDVVQQAWLRLHGTDASAVENPPGWLTTVTTRLCLDQLRRRTPEPAPEVDPGCSAPDPAEEVLDEMALADTVGAALHVVLDRLTPRERVA
;
A
#
# COMPACT_ATOMS: atom_id res chain seq x y z
N MET A 1 -15.31 25.91 -1.51
CA MET A 1 -14.59 24.62 -1.37
C MET A 1 -14.32 24.12 -2.78
N PRO A 2 -13.06 23.79 -3.14
CA PRO A 2 -12.76 23.24 -4.46
C PRO A 2 -13.54 21.93 -4.65
N ASP A 3 -13.95 21.66 -5.88
CA ASP A 3 -14.68 20.44 -6.23
C ASP A 3 -13.81 19.20 -5.89
N PRO A 4 -14.28 18.28 -5.02
CA PRO A 4 -13.53 17.09 -4.64
C PRO A 4 -13.17 16.22 -5.86
N THR A 5 -13.99 16.26 -6.91
CA THR A 5 -13.74 15.56 -8.17
C THR A 5 -12.51 16.10 -8.88
N LEU A 6 -12.38 17.43 -8.98
CA LEU A 6 -11.22 18.08 -9.60
C LEU A 6 -9.93 17.82 -8.81
N ALA A 7 -10.02 17.83 -7.47
CA ALA A 7 -8.89 17.49 -6.62
C ALA A 7 -8.46 16.03 -6.81
N PHE A 8 -9.41 15.11 -6.96
CA PHE A 8 -9.11 13.72 -7.27
C PHE A 8 -8.46 13.54 -8.64
N GLU A 9 -9.02 14.14 -9.70
CA GLU A 9 -8.49 14.00 -11.06
C GLU A 9 -7.05 14.53 -11.17
N ALA A 10 -6.72 15.61 -10.45
CA ALA A 10 -5.36 16.12 -10.37
C ALA A 10 -4.39 15.14 -9.69
N GLU A 11 -4.85 14.40 -8.69
CA GLU A 11 -4.04 13.44 -7.92
C GLU A 11 -3.99 12.04 -8.54
N ARG A 12 -4.98 11.67 -9.37
CA ARG A 12 -5.15 10.33 -9.95
C ARG A 12 -3.86 9.77 -10.55
N PRO A 13 -3.09 10.48 -11.42
CA PRO A 13 -1.84 9.93 -11.97
C PRO A 13 -0.74 9.70 -10.94
N ARG A 14 -0.72 10.48 -9.85
CA ARG A 14 0.24 10.30 -8.75
C ARG A 14 -0.14 9.12 -7.88
N LEU A 15 -1.43 9.00 -7.54
CA LEU A 15 -1.96 7.92 -6.70
C LEU A 15 -1.85 6.55 -7.41
N THR A 16 -2.11 6.48 -8.72
CA THR A 16 -1.96 5.23 -9.48
C THR A 16 -0.50 4.79 -9.53
N ARG A 17 0.45 5.71 -9.77
CA ARG A 17 1.89 5.38 -9.73
C ARG A 17 2.35 4.92 -8.35
N LEU A 18 1.83 5.55 -7.28
CA LEU A 18 2.11 5.14 -5.91
C LEU A 18 1.58 3.73 -5.66
N ALA A 19 0.31 3.46 -5.97
CA ALA A 19 -0.30 2.16 -5.74
C ALA A 19 0.37 1.05 -6.57
N ALA A 20 0.75 1.35 -7.83
CA ALA A 20 1.47 0.40 -8.68
C ALA A 20 2.83 0.03 -8.10
N ARG A 21 3.57 1.01 -7.54
CA ARG A 21 4.84 0.74 -6.86
C ARG A 21 4.67 -0.11 -5.58
N VAL A 22 3.55 0.03 -4.87
CA VAL A 22 3.30 -0.72 -3.64
C VAL A 22 2.80 -2.14 -3.93
N LEU A 23 1.94 -2.31 -4.94
CA LEU A 23 1.27 -3.59 -5.22
C LEU A 23 2.00 -4.47 -6.24
N GLY A 24 2.87 -3.89 -7.06
CA GLY A 24 3.53 -4.57 -8.17
C GLY A 24 2.62 -4.90 -9.35
N ASP A 25 1.33 -4.54 -9.29
CA ASP A 25 0.33 -4.80 -10.32
C ASP A 25 -0.38 -3.49 -10.72
N PRO A 26 -0.29 -3.08 -12.01
CA PRO A 26 -0.96 -1.86 -12.48
C PRO A 26 -2.49 -1.94 -12.46
N ALA A 27 -3.09 -3.12 -12.67
CA ALA A 27 -4.54 -3.28 -12.63
C ALA A 27 -5.07 -3.12 -11.20
N GLU A 28 -4.42 -3.76 -10.22
CA GLU A 28 -4.81 -3.56 -8.82
C GLU A 28 -4.57 -2.13 -8.34
N ALA A 29 -3.56 -1.44 -8.88
CA ALA A 29 -3.32 -0.03 -8.58
C ALA A 29 -4.48 0.86 -9.06
N GLU A 30 -5.00 0.61 -10.26
CA GLU A 30 -6.18 1.31 -10.76
C GLU A 30 -7.42 1.03 -9.91
N ASP A 31 -7.63 -0.23 -9.51
CA ASP A 31 -8.74 -0.62 -8.64
C ASP A 31 -8.67 0.06 -7.26
N VAL A 32 -7.48 0.14 -6.65
CA VAL A 32 -7.30 0.84 -5.37
C VAL A 32 -7.62 2.33 -5.51
N VAL A 33 -7.17 2.98 -6.59
CA VAL A 33 -7.46 4.40 -6.82
C VAL A 33 -8.96 4.62 -7.08
N GLN A 34 -9.61 3.69 -7.78
CA GLN A 34 -11.06 3.70 -7.97
C GLN A 34 -11.82 3.55 -6.64
N GLN A 35 -11.36 2.67 -5.75
CA GLN A 35 -11.93 2.55 -4.41
C GLN A 35 -11.73 3.81 -3.57
N ALA A 36 -10.58 4.48 -3.69
CA ALA A 36 -10.32 5.76 -3.02
C ALA A 36 -11.28 6.86 -3.51
N TRP A 37 -11.56 6.91 -4.82
CA TRP A 37 -12.56 7.80 -5.41
C TRP A 37 -13.97 7.57 -4.85
N LEU A 38 -14.41 6.30 -4.79
CA LEU A 38 -15.72 5.94 -4.22
C LEU A 38 -15.83 6.37 -2.75
N ARG A 39 -14.77 6.18 -1.97
CA ARG A 39 -14.73 6.64 -0.57
C ARG A 39 -14.80 8.16 -0.47
N LEU A 40 -14.16 8.90 -1.37
CA LEU A 40 -14.22 10.37 -1.40
C LEU A 40 -15.66 10.83 -1.65
N HIS A 41 -16.34 10.24 -2.63
CA HIS A 41 -17.74 10.56 -2.95
C HIS A 41 -18.73 10.16 -1.84
N GLY A 42 -18.41 9.13 -1.07
CA GLY A 42 -19.20 8.73 0.11
C GLY A 42 -18.90 9.55 1.38
N THR A 43 -17.87 10.41 1.36
CA THR A 43 -17.48 11.25 2.50
C THR A 43 -18.09 12.64 2.35
N ASP A 44 -18.52 13.25 3.45
CA ASP A 44 -18.94 14.66 3.45
C ASP A 44 -17.75 15.53 3.04
N ALA A 45 -17.86 16.20 1.89
CA ALA A 45 -16.79 17.04 1.35
C ALA A 45 -16.37 18.15 2.32
N SER A 46 -17.28 18.62 3.18
CA SER A 46 -16.98 19.64 4.20
C SER A 46 -16.09 19.13 5.33
N ALA A 47 -16.00 17.81 5.52
CA ALA A 47 -15.14 17.18 6.53
C ALA A 47 -13.70 16.95 6.05
N VAL A 48 -13.41 17.15 4.75
CA VAL A 48 -12.09 16.90 4.16
C VAL A 48 -11.40 18.23 3.84
N GLU A 49 -10.68 18.76 4.83
CA GLU A 49 -9.94 20.03 4.69
C GLU A 49 -8.74 19.93 3.73
N ASN A 50 -8.12 18.74 3.62
CA ASN A 50 -6.98 18.46 2.74
C ASN A 50 -7.23 17.21 1.87
N PRO A 51 -7.91 17.36 0.72
CA PRO A 51 -8.22 16.23 -0.16
C PRO A 51 -6.99 15.46 -0.68
N PRO A 52 -5.89 16.09 -1.13
CA PRO A 52 -4.68 15.36 -1.54
C PRO A 52 -4.06 14.50 -0.43
N GLY A 53 -3.97 15.05 0.79
CA GLY A 53 -3.45 14.31 1.95
C GLY A 53 -4.36 13.15 2.36
N TRP A 54 -5.66 13.38 2.33
CA TRP A 54 -6.66 12.35 2.60
C TRP A 54 -6.61 11.21 1.57
N LEU A 55 -6.57 11.55 0.28
CA LEU A 55 -6.48 10.56 -0.81
C LEU A 55 -5.22 9.72 -0.71
N THR A 56 -4.07 10.34 -0.42
CA THR A 56 -2.81 9.61 -0.20
C THR A 56 -2.96 8.58 0.91
N THR A 57 -3.53 9.00 2.04
CA THR A 57 -3.73 8.14 3.22
C THR A 57 -4.66 6.97 2.89
N VAL A 58 -5.78 7.22 2.22
CA VAL A 58 -6.75 6.19 1.85
C VAL A 58 -6.15 5.20 0.86
N THR A 59 -5.48 5.68 -0.19
CA THR A 59 -4.79 4.83 -1.18
C THR A 59 -3.73 3.96 -0.52
N THR A 60 -2.86 4.50 0.34
CA THR A 60 -1.84 3.71 1.04
C THR A 60 -2.47 2.64 1.93
N ARG A 61 -3.54 2.95 2.67
CA ARG A 61 -4.25 1.96 3.51
C ARG A 61 -4.85 0.84 2.67
N LEU A 62 -5.49 1.16 1.55
CA LEU A 62 -6.06 0.18 0.64
C LEU A 62 -4.98 -0.74 0.05
N CYS A 63 -3.82 -0.20 -0.33
CA CYS A 63 -2.69 -1.03 -0.78
C CYS A 63 -2.22 -1.99 0.32
N LEU A 64 -2.06 -1.50 1.56
CA LEU A 64 -1.66 -2.34 2.70
C LEU A 64 -2.70 -3.43 3.00
N ASP A 65 -3.99 -3.11 2.93
CA ASP A 65 -5.07 -4.07 3.13
C ASP A 65 -5.04 -5.16 2.04
N GLN A 66 -4.75 -4.80 0.78
CA GLN A 66 -4.58 -5.77 -0.29
C GLN A 66 -3.37 -6.68 -0.08
N LEU A 67 -2.22 -6.13 0.32
CA LEU A 67 -1.04 -6.94 0.65
C LEU A 67 -1.30 -7.91 1.80
N ARG A 68 -2.01 -7.46 2.85
CA ARG A 68 -2.40 -8.32 3.99
C ARG A 68 -3.32 -9.47 3.59
N ARG A 69 -4.19 -9.27 2.59
CA ARG A 69 -5.07 -10.34 2.06
C ARG A 69 -4.31 -11.37 1.22
N ARG A 70 -3.17 -10.98 0.64
CA ARG A 70 -2.29 -11.87 -0.14
C ARG A 70 -1.45 -12.77 0.77
N THR A 71 -1.05 -12.27 1.95
CA THR A 71 -0.41 -13.10 2.97
C THR A 71 -1.43 -14.10 3.50
N PRO A 72 -1.26 -15.42 3.29
CA PRO A 72 -2.08 -16.40 3.99
C PRO A 72 -1.87 -16.15 5.48
N GLU A 73 -2.94 -15.91 6.25
CA GLU A 73 -2.77 -15.89 7.71
C GLU A 73 -2.12 -17.23 8.09
N PRO A 74 -0.94 -17.23 8.73
CA PRO A 74 -0.40 -18.48 9.24
C PRO A 74 -1.46 -19.04 10.19
N ALA A 75 -1.99 -20.22 9.87
CA ALA A 75 -2.56 -21.06 10.89
C ALA A 75 -1.55 -21.11 12.05
N PRO A 76 -1.98 -21.20 13.33
CA PRO A 76 -1.04 -21.18 14.45
C PRO A 76 -0.12 -22.41 14.41
N GLU A 77 0.95 -22.29 13.65
CA GLU A 77 2.03 -23.26 13.52
C GLU A 77 3.11 -22.86 14.51
N VAL A 78 3.44 -23.84 15.33
CA VAL A 78 4.47 -23.78 16.35
C VAL A 78 5.82 -23.80 15.62
N ASP A 79 6.64 -22.76 15.83
CA ASP A 79 8.01 -22.62 15.30
C ASP A 79 8.85 -23.87 15.63
N PRO A 80 9.66 -24.38 14.68
CA PRO A 80 11.07 -23.99 14.71
C PRO A 80 11.76 -23.91 13.32
N GLY A 81 12.47 -22.82 13.05
CA GLY A 81 13.84 -22.94 12.51
C GLY A 81 14.21 -22.15 11.25
N CYS A 82 14.99 -21.08 11.47
CA CYS A 82 16.24 -20.68 10.79
C CYS A 82 16.47 -21.10 9.31
N SER A 83 16.60 -20.11 8.41
CA SER A 83 17.72 -20.04 7.46
C SER A 83 17.77 -18.66 6.78
N ALA A 84 18.94 -18.02 6.77
CA ALA A 84 19.22 -16.79 6.03
C ALA A 84 20.23 -17.09 4.91
N PRO A 85 20.09 -16.53 3.69
CA PRO A 85 21.19 -16.50 2.73
C PRO A 85 21.76 -15.09 2.45
N ASP A 86 23.03 -15.12 2.04
CA ASP A 86 24.09 -14.10 1.87
C ASP A 86 23.80 -12.93 0.88
N PRO A 87 24.56 -11.81 0.96
CA PRO A 87 24.44 -10.65 0.09
C PRO A 87 25.41 -10.78 -1.10
N ALA A 88 24.87 -10.96 -2.31
CA ALA A 88 25.66 -10.85 -3.52
C ALA A 88 24.89 -10.11 -4.62
N GLU A 89 25.59 -9.15 -5.20
CA GLU A 89 25.41 -8.53 -6.52
C GLU A 89 24.62 -7.22 -6.58
N GLU A 90 25.40 -6.14 -6.43
CA GLU A 90 25.10 -4.79 -6.88
C GLU A 90 24.84 -4.73 -8.41
N VAL A 91 24.08 -3.70 -8.79
CA VAL A 91 23.90 -3.10 -10.13
C VAL A 91 22.74 -3.62 -11.00
N LEU A 92 21.50 -3.23 -10.65
CA LEU A 92 20.42 -2.96 -11.62
C LEU A 92 19.55 -1.77 -11.12
N ASP A 93 19.92 -0.57 -11.58
CA ASP A 93 19.36 0.73 -11.19
C ASP A 93 17.85 0.91 -11.52
N GLU A 94 17.15 1.56 -10.59
CA GLU A 94 15.76 2.09 -10.64
C GLU A 94 14.59 1.08 -10.72
N MET A 95 14.64 0.03 -11.53
CA MET A 95 13.54 -0.97 -11.63
C MET A 95 13.55 -1.99 -10.48
N ALA A 96 14.73 -2.38 -9.99
CA ALA A 96 14.86 -3.27 -8.83
C ALA A 96 14.40 -2.61 -7.52
N LEU A 97 14.39 -1.27 -7.45
CA LEU A 97 13.98 -0.51 -6.26
C LEU A 97 12.49 -0.64 -5.95
N ALA A 98 11.64 -0.76 -6.97
CA ALA A 98 10.21 -0.97 -6.77
C ALA A 98 9.92 -2.36 -6.17
N ASP A 99 10.61 -3.39 -6.66
CA ASP A 99 10.55 -4.74 -6.08
C ASP A 99 11.16 -4.78 -4.67
N THR A 100 12.24 -4.04 -4.40
CA THR A 100 12.82 -4.00 -3.04
C THR A 100 11.96 -3.21 -2.06
N VAL A 101 11.19 -2.20 -2.47
CA VAL A 101 10.24 -1.52 -1.55
C VAL A 101 9.02 -2.39 -1.27
N GLY A 102 8.47 -3.06 -2.29
CA GLY A 102 7.39 -4.03 -2.11
C GLY A 102 7.82 -5.22 -1.24
N ALA A 103 8.99 -5.78 -1.52
CA ALA A 103 9.59 -6.87 -0.73
C ALA A 103 9.99 -6.41 0.67
N ALA A 104 10.59 -5.22 0.85
CA ALA A 104 10.95 -4.70 2.16
C ALA A 104 9.70 -4.39 3.00
N LEU A 105 8.61 -3.94 2.40
CA LEU A 105 7.33 -3.78 3.08
C LEU A 105 6.74 -5.15 3.46
N HIS A 106 6.82 -6.17 2.61
CA HIS A 106 6.47 -7.55 2.97
C HIS A 106 7.33 -8.07 4.13
N VAL A 107 8.65 -7.84 4.11
CA VAL A 107 9.55 -8.20 5.23
C VAL A 107 9.21 -7.42 6.51
N VAL A 108 8.84 -6.15 6.43
CA VAL A 108 8.39 -5.36 7.59
C VAL A 108 7.04 -5.85 8.11
N LEU A 109 6.10 -6.19 7.24
CA LEU A 109 4.81 -6.78 7.61
C LEU A 109 5.00 -8.17 8.25
N ASP A 110 5.92 -9.00 7.74
CA ASP A 110 6.29 -10.29 8.34
C ASP A 110 6.97 -10.13 9.70
N ARG A 111 7.73 -9.03 9.91
CA ARG A 111 8.31 -8.71 11.23
C ARG A 111 7.32 -8.06 12.21
N LEU A 112 6.15 -7.60 11.73
CA LEU A 112 5.03 -7.16 12.57
C LEU A 112 4.09 -8.35 12.86
N THR A 113 4.63 -9.43 13.42
CA THR A 113 3.83 -10.50 14.04
C THR A 113 3.29 -10.04 15.42
N PRO A 114 2.17 -10.64 15.90
CA PRO A 114 1.02 -10.05 16.63
C PRO A 114 1.18 -9.20 17.90
N ARG A 115 2.36 -8.65 18.20
CA ARG A 115 2.67 -8.03 19.50
C ARG A 115 2.10 -6.64 19.74
N GLU A 116 1.45 -6.02 18.77
CA GLU A 116 0.88 -4.68 18.94
C GLU A 116 -0.63 -4.67 19.23
N ARG A 117 -1.29 -5.84 19.34
CA ARG A 117 -2.76 -5.91 19.44
C ARG A 117 -3.37 -5.83 20.86
N VAL A 118 -2.63 -5.51 21.92
CA VAL A 118 -3.25 -5.22 23.23
C VAL A 118 -2.47 -4.19 24.03
N ALA A 119 -3.02 -2.98 24.10
CA ALA A 119 -3.06 -2.13 25.30
C ALA A 119 -4.28 -1.20 25.20
#